data_AF-A0A2N2NLL9-F1
#
_entry.id   AF-A0A2N2NLL9-F1
#
_cell.length_a   1.000
_cell.length_b   1.000
_cell.length_c   1.000
_cell.angle_alpha   90.00
_cell.angle_beta   90.00
_cell.angle_gamma   90.00
#
_symmetry.space_group_name_H-M   'P 1'
#
loop_
_entity.id
_entity.type
_entity.pdbx_description
1 polymer ?
#
loop_
_entity_poly.entity_id
_entity_poly.type
_entity_poly.pdbx_seq_one_letter_code
_entity_poly.pdbx_strand_id
1 'polypeptide(L)'
;MELINRIIHAITELHPLHAMFVHFPIALTGAAFLFILLAWWRKNKEFEQTAFFNMILAAISTFFAGASGVYDNNLNYDGLAPNAPLKLALGLTLPILTVGLVIFLWRKPDLFDR
;
A
#
# COMPACT_ATOMS: atom_id res chain seq x y z
N MET A 1 -23.01 23.40 -9.87
CA MET A 1 -21.58 23.39 -10.27
C MET A 1 -20.67 23.86 -9.15
N GLU A 2 -21.00 24.94 -8.42
CA GLU A 2 -20.18 25.42 -7.30
C GLU A 2 -19.92 24.36 -6.20
N LEU A 3 -20.97 23.64 -5.76
CA LEU A 3 -20.84 22.60 -4.74
C LEU A 3 -19.89 21.46 -5.16
N ILE A 4 -20.02 20.97 -6.39
CA ILE A 4 -19.17 19.88 -6.91
C ILE A 4 -17.71 20.32 -6.96
N ASN A 5 -17.45 21.54 -7.46
CA ASN A 5 -16.09 22.08 -7.51
C ASN A 5 -15.49 22.26 -6.10
N ARG A 6 -16.29 22.72 -5.13
CA ARG A 6 -15.86 22.85 -3.73
C ARG A 6 -15.55 21.50 -3.11
N ILE A 7 -16.33 20.46 -3.40
CA ILE A 7 -16.08 19.09 -2.92
C ILE A 7 -14.79 18.55 -3.53
N ILE A 8 -14.60 18.69 -4.84
CA ILE A 8 -13.38 18.24 -5.53
C ILE A 8 -12.17 18.94 -4.92
N HIS A 9 -12.18 20.26 -4.85
CA HIS A 9 -11.09 21.04 -4.26
C HIS A 9 -10.80 20.64 -2.80
N ALA A 10 -11.84 20.44 -1.98
CA ALA A 10 -11.65 20.01 -0.59
C ALA A 10 -10.99 18.63 -0.48
N ILE A 11 -11.35 17.68 -1.33
CA ILE A 11 -10.81 16.31 -1.31
C ILE A 11 -9.43 16.24 -1.95
N THR A 12 -9.19 16.97 -3.04
CA THR A 12 -7.94 16.84 -3.81
C THR A 12 -6.88 17.82 -3.36
N GLU A 13 -7.21 19.05 -3.01
CA GLU A 13 -6.19 20.08 -2.73
C GLU A 13 -6.01 20.37 -1.24
N LEU A 14 -7.09 20.33 -0.45
CA LEU A 14 -7.00 20.65 0.98
C LEU A 14 -6.75 19.41 1.85
N HIS A 15 -7.20 18.24 1.40
CA HIS A 15 -7.03 17.01 2.16
C HIS A 15 -5.66 16.38 1.88
N PRO A 16 -4.89 15.94 2.90
CA PRO A 16 -3.62 15.26 2.69
C PRO A 16 -3.88 13.84 2.14
N LEU A 17 -3.99 13.71 0.83
CA LEU A 17 -4.33 12.45 0.15
C LEU A 17 -3.27 11.38 0.41
N HIS A 18 -1.99 11.74 0.35
CA HIS A 18 -0.91 10.81 0.62
C HIS A 18 -1.00 10.23 2.03
N ALA A 19 -1.29 11.08 3.01
CA ALA A 19 -1.45 10.64 4.39
C ALA A 19 -2.57 9.61 4.53
N MET A 20 -3.68 9.69 3.79
CA MET A 20 -4.69 8.63 3.82
C MET A 20 -4.18 7.34 3.19
N PHE A 21 -3.64 7.42 1.97
CA PHE A 21 -3.26 6.24 1.20
C PHE A 21 -2.09 5.47 1.81
N VAL A 22 -1.17 6.13 2.53
CA VAL A 22 -0.02 5.46 3.15
C VAL A 22 -0.40 4.52 4.30
N HIS A 23 -1.54 4.75 4.98
CA HIS A 23 -1.98 3.87 6.07
C HIS A 23 -2.38 2.48 5.58
N PHE A 24 -2.91 2.35 4.37
CA PHE A 24 -3.33 1.06 3.81
C PHE A 24 -2.17 0.07 3.67
N PRO A 25 -1.10 0.35 2.89
CA PRO A 25 0.00 -0.60 2.78
C PRO A 25 0.69 -0.84 4.13
N ILE A 26 0.75 0.15 5.04
CA ILE A 26 1.27 -0.04 6.40
C ILE A 26 0.43 -1.05 7.19
N ALA A 27 -0.88 -0.82 7.28
CA ALA A 27 -1.78 -1.69 8.04
C ALA A 27 -1.88 -3.09 7.43
N LEU A 28 -1.97 -3.18 6.10
CA LEU A 28 -2.11 -4.45 5.39
C LEU A 28 -0.83 -5.31 5.47
N THR A 29 0.36 -4.72 5.38
CA THR A 29 1.61 -5.48 5.59
C THR A 29 1.77 -5.92 7.03
N GLY A 30 1.41 -5.07 8.00
CA GLY A 30 1.36 -5.44 9.41
C GLY A 30 0.37 -6.59 9.70
N ALA A 31 -0.83 -6.52 9.12
CA ALA A 31 -1.83 -7.57 9.20
C ALA A 31 -1.33 -8.87 8.54
N ALA A 32 -0.73 -8.80 7.35
CA ALA A 32 -0.15 -9.95 6.68
C ALA A 32 0.90 -10.65 7.55
N PHE A 33 1.79 -9.87 8.17
CA PHE A 33 2.78 -10.40 9.10
C PHE A 33 2.13 -11.10 10.30
N LEU A 34 1.13 -10.47 10.93
CA LEU A 34 0.37 -11.10 12.02
C LEU A 34 -0.25 -12.43 11.59
N PHE A 35 -0.88 -12.48 10.42
CA PHE A 35 -1.51 -13.68 9.91
C PHE A 35 -0.49 -14.79 9.59
N ILE A 36 0.72 -14.47 9.14
CA ILE A 36 1.81 -15.45 9.01
C ILE A 36 2.18 -16.05 10.37
N LEU A 37 2.29 -15.22 11.42
CA LEU A 37 2.57 -15.70 12.77
C LEU A 37 1.45 -16.62 13.29
N LEU A 38 0.19 -16.24 13.04
CA LEU A 38 -0.97 -17.06 13.38
C LEU A 38 -0.99 -18.38 12.61
N ALA A 39 -0.68 -18.37 11.31
CA ALA A 39 -0.56 -19.58 10.50
C ALA A 39 0.48 -20.54 11.08
N TRP A 40 1.64 -20.02 11.49
CA TRP A 40 2.70 -20.82 12.09
C TRP A 40 2.33 -21.38 13.46
N TRP A 41 1.65 -20.58 14.30
CA TRP A 41 1.21 -20.99 15.64
C TRP A 41 0.08 -22.02 15.60
N ARG A 42 -0.93 -21.78 14.76
CA ARG A 42 -2.14 -22.61 14.67
C ARG A 42 -2.02 -23.73 13.65
N LYS A 43 -0.93 -23.78 12.89
CA LYS A 43 -0.73 -24.73 11.77
C LYS A 43 -1.92 -24.72 10.79
N ASN A 44 -2.46 -23.54 10.53
CA ASN A 44 -3.66 -23.35 9.74
C ASN A 44 -3.36 -22.53 8.48
N LYS A 45 -3.65 -23.14 7.32
CA LYS A 45 -3.45 -22.54 5.99
C LYS A 45 -4.34 -21.34 5.71
N GLU A 46 -5.52 -21.26 6.33
CA GLU A 46 -6.46 -20.13 6.14
C GLU A 46 -5.83 -18.80 6.57
N PHE A 47 -5.00 -18.83 7.62
CA PHE A 47 -4.23 -17.66 8.03
C PHE A 47 -3.13 -17.32 7.01
N GLU A 48 -2.47 -18.30 6.40
CA GLU A 48 -1.48 -18.04 5.34
C GLU A 48 -2.15 -17.44 4.10
N GLN A 49 -3.33 -17.92 3.71
CA GLN A 49 -4.15 -17.34 2.65
C GLN A 49 -4.59 -15.91 2.98
N THR A 50 -4.99 -15.66 4.22
CA THR A 50 -5.36 -14.31 4.68
C THR A 50 -4.17 -13.35 4.62
N ALA A 51 -2.97 -13.80 5.00
CA ALA A 51 -1.75 -13.02 4.85
C ALA A 51 -1.46 -12.71 3.38
N PHE A 52 -1.63 -13.70 2.50
CA PHE A 52 -1.45 -13.54 1.07
C PHE A 52 -2.39 -12.50 0.45
N PHE A 53 -3.70 -12.54 0.78
CA PHE A 53 -4.64 -11.53 0.28
C PHE A 53 -4.36 -10.13 0.83
N ASN A 54 -3.92 -10.01 2.09
CA ASN A 54 -3.44 -8.74 2.64
C ASN A 54 -2.23 -8.21 1.86
N MET A 55 -1.30 -9.08 1.46
CA MET A 55 -0.15 -8.69 0.63
C MET A 55 -0.56 -8.23 -0.77
N ILE A 56 -1.59 -8.85 -1.39
CA ILE A 56 -2.15 -8.36 -2.66
C ILE A 56 -2.70 -6.95 -2.50
N LEU A 57 -3.53 -6.73 -1.47
CA LEU A 57 -4.10 -5.41 -1.21
C LEU A 57 -3.02 -4.38 -0.88
N ALA A 58 -1.98 -4.77 -0.13
CA ALA A 58 -0.84 -3.91 0.16
C ALA A 58 -0.13 -3.52 -1.14
N ALA A 59 0.16 -4.47 -2.03
CA ALA A 59 0.80 -4.21 -3.31
C ALA A 59 0.01 -3.19 -4.14
N ILE A 60 -1.31 -3.39 -4.28
CA ILE A 60 -2.19 -2.42 -4.96
C ILE A 60 -2.13 -1.04 -4.29
N SER A 61 -2.21 -1.00 -2.96
CA SER A 61 -2.24 0.24 -2.19
C SER A 61 -0.94 1.04 -2.27
N THR A 62 0.23 0.38 -2.45
CA THR A 62 1.50 1.08 -2.63
C THR A 62 1.54 1.95 -3.88
N PHE A 63 0.84 1.57 -4.96
CA PHE A 63 0.72 2.41 -6.16
C PHE A 63 -0.05 3.70 -5.86
N PHE A 64 -1.18 3.61 -5.15
CA PHE A 64 -1.96 4.77 -4.75
C PHE A 64 -1.21 5.66 -3.77
N ALA A 65 -0.48 5.08 -2.81
CA ALA A 65 0.36 5.82 -1.88
C ALA A 65 1.51 6.54 -2.60
N GLY A 66 2.16 5.90 -3.57
CA GLY A 66 3.20 6.52 -4.39
C GLY A 66 2.67 7.66 -5.25
N ALA A 67 1.55 7.45 -5.95
CA ALA A 67 0.93 8.45 -6.81
C ALA A 67 0.46 9.68 -6.02
N SER A 68 -0.26 9.46 -4.91
CA SER A 68 -0.69 10.54 -4.02
C SER A 68 0.49 11.27 -3.37
N GLY A 69 1.60 10.57 -3.10
CA GLY A 69 2.83 11.20 -2.59
C GLY A 69 3.50 12.14 -3.59
N VAL A 70 3.53 11.78 -4.87
CA VAL A 70 4.01 12.66 -5.94
C VAL A 70 3.08 13.85 -6.13
N TYR A 71 1.77 13.61 -6.08
CA TYR A 71 0.76 14.66 -6.18
C TYR A 71 0.89 15.68 -5.03
N ASP A 72 0.91 15.23 -3.77
CA ASP A 72 1.05 16.09 -2.60
C ASP A 72 2.41 16.82 -2.59
N ASN A 73 3.48 16.20 -3.12
CA ASN A 73 4.79 16.84 -3.29
C ASN A 73 4.71 18.04 -4.25
N ASN A 74 4.05 17.87 -5.40
CA ASN A 74 3.91 18.94 -6.37
C ASN A 74 2.99 20.05 -5.86
N LEU A 75 1.90 19.70 -5.17
CA LEU A 75 0.93 20.67 -4.66
C LEU A 75 1.49 21.52 -3.52
N ASN A 76 2.18 20.90 -2.56
CA ASN A 76 2.57 21.56 -1.31
C ASN A 76 4.03 22.04 -1.28
N TYR A 77 4.88 21.53 -2.17
CA TYR A 77 6.33 21.74 -2.13
C TYR A 77 6.93 22.08 -3.50
N ASP A 78 6.12 22.36 -4.53
CA ASP A 78 6.59 22.62 -5.90
C ASP A 78 7.53 21.52 -6.45
N GLY A 79 7.35 20.28 -5.98
CA GLY A 79 8.19 19.14 -6.33
C GLY A 79 9.50 19.04 -5.52
N LEU A 80 9.80 20.01 -4.66
CA LEU A 80 11.05 20.15 -3.91
C LEU A 80 10.92 19.71 -2.44
N ALA A 81 10.06 18.74 -2.12
CA ALA A 81 9.93 18.27 -0.74
C ALA A 81 11.28 17.79 -0.17
N PRO A 82 11.50 18.01 1.14
CA PRO A 82 12.67 17.48 1.82
C PRO A 82 12.78 15.96 1.64
N ASN A 83 13.99 15.49 1.36
CA ASN A 83 14.31 14.08 1.10
C ASN A 83 13.53 13.46 -0.08
N ALA A 84 13.14 14.26 -1.08
CA ALA A 84 12.43 13.78 -2.27
C ALA A 84 13.10 12.56 -2.95
N PRO A 85 14.43 12.49 -3.13
CA PRO A 85 15.07 11.31 -3.73
C PRO A 85 14.82 10.02 -2.94
N LEU A 86 14.90 10.09 -1.60
CA LEU A 86 14.64 8.95 -0.72
C LEU A 86 13.18 8.52 -0.77
N LYS A 87 12.25 9.48 -0.72
CA LYS A 87 10.81 9.22 -0.80
C LYS A 87 10.43 8.56 -2.13
N LEU A 88 10.99 9.04 -3.24
CA LEU A 88 10.79 8.46 -4.57
C LEU A 88 11.39 7.05 -4.66
N ALA A 89 12.61 6.85 -4.12
CA ALA A 89 13.21 5.52 -4.05
C ALA A 89 12.31 4.54 -3.29
N LEU A 90 11.83 4.92 -2.09
CA LEU A 90 10.88 4.10 -1.32
C LEU A 90 9.57 3.86 -2.07
N GLY A 91 9.04 4.88 -2.74
CA GLY A 91 7.84 4.82 -3.55
C GLY A 91 7.95 3.88 -4.76
N LEU A 92 9.16 3.57 -5.22
CA LEU A 92 9.42 2.57 -6.27
C LEU A 92 9.76 1.20 -5.68
N THR A 93 10.60 1.15 -4.66
CA THR A 93 11.06 -0.11 -4.05
C THR A 93 9.92 -0.87 -3.37
N LEU A 94 9.01 -0.18 -2.67
CA LEU A 94 7.91 -0.84 -1.96
C LEU A 94 6.91 -1.55 -2.90
N PRO A 95 6.42 -0.95 -4.00
CA PRO A 95 5.62 -1.66 -4.99
C PRO A 95 6.37 -2.86 -5.60
N ILE A 96 7.64 -2.69 -5.97
CA ILE A 96 8.43 -3.78 -6.56
C ILE A 96 8.55 -4.94 -5.57
N LEU A 97 8.86 -4.67 -4.31
CA LEU A 97 9.00 -5.68 -3.27
C LEU A 97 7.68 -6.38 -2.99
N THR A 98 6.60 -5.63 -2.78
CA THR A 98 5.28 -6.21 -2.46
C THR A 98 4.72 -7.03 -3.62
N VAL A 99 4.84 -6.57 -4.86
CA VAL A 99 4.46 -7.33 -6.06
C VAL A 99 5.33 -8.57 -6.23
N GLY A 100 6.65 -8.44 -6.06
CA GLY A 100 7.57 -9.57 -6.13
C GLY A 100 7.25 -10.66 -5.11
N LEU A 101 6.93 -10.27 -3.87
CA LEU A 101 6.49 -11.19 -2.82
C LEU A 101 5.17 -11.86 -3.15
N VAL A 102 4.18 -11.12 -3.67
CA VAL A 102 2.90 -11.70 -4.11
C VAL A 102 3.11 -12.73 -5.21
N ILE A 103 3.93 -12.43 -6.23
CA ILE A 103 4.25 -13.36 -7.32
C ILE A 103 4.96 -14.60 -6.78
N PHE A 104 5.92 -14.42 -5.86
CA PHE A 104 6.64 -15.52 -5.22
C PHE A 104 5.69 -16.41 -4.42
N LEU A 105 4.81 -15.83 -3.59
CA LEU A 105 3.85 -16.56 -2.77
C LEU A 105 2.79 -17.25 -3.63
N TRP A 106 2.33 -16.63 -4.73
CA TRP A 106 1.38 -17.24 -5.67
C TRP A 106 1.91 -18.57 -6.25
N ARG A 107 3.24 -18.71 -6.38
CA ARG A 107 3.88 -19.93 -6.89
C ARG A 107 3.98 -21.06 -5.87
N LYS A 108 3.59 -20.85 -4.60
CA LYS A 108 3.54 -21.93 -3.62
C LYS A 108 2.43 -22.93 -3.99
N PRO A 109 2.76 -24.20 -4.27
CA PRO A 109 1.77 -25.17 -4.72
C PRO A 109 0.74 -25.48 -3.64
N ASP A 110 1.13 -25.44 -2.38
CA ASP A 110 0.34 -25.85 -1.22
C ASP A 110 -0.55 -24.74 -0.64
N LEU A 111 -0.44 -23.51 -1.13
CA LEU A 111 -1.12 -22.33 -0.58
C LEU A 111 -2.64 -22.44 -0.66
N PHE A 112 -3.17 -23.05 -1.72
CA PHE A 112 -4.60 -23.20 -1.96
C PHE A 112 -5.08 -24.66 -1.90
N ASP A 113 -4.22 -25.57 -1.49
CA ASP A 113 -4.58 -26.96 -1.24
C ASP A 113 -5.44 -27.05 0.02
N ARG A 114 -6.63 -27.66 -0.13
CA ARG A 114 -7.62 -27.85 0.94
C ARG A 114 -7.19 -28.90 1.95
#